data_AF-A0A7S0L1T8-F1
#
_entry.id   AF-A0A7S0L1T8-F1
#
_cell.length_a   1.000
_cell.length_b   1.000
_cell.length_c   1.000
_cell.angle_alpha   90.00
_cell.angle_beta   90.00
_cell.angle_gamma   90.00
#
_symmetry.space_group_name_H-M   'P 1'
#
loop_
_entity.id
_entity.type
_entity.pdbx_description
1 polymer ?
#
loop_
_entity_poly.entity_id
_entity_poly.type
_entity_poly.pdbx_seq_one_letter_code
_entity_poly.pdbx_strand_id
1 'polypeptide(L)'
;LEIYNEQVIDLVAPAGPLAVRGSSNSGFYVEDLSVVQCRGLKDLHYVISKGLDHRRSRHHLLNQHSSRSHAMFSVYLDATDGDGTAEVTRYGRISLLDLAGSENVRASQSAGGGLKEA
;
A
#
# COMPACT_ATOMS: atom_id res chain seq x y z
N LEU A 1 -0.88 0.13 -1.95
CA LEU A 1 -1.95 0.95 -1.34
C LEU A 1 -1.35 2.17 -0.68
N GLU A 2 -2.18 3.19 -0.47
CA GLU A 2 -1.91 4.37 0.34
C GLU A 2 -2.92 4.43 1.49
N ILE A 3 -2.50 4.91 2.65
CA ILE A 3 -3.36 5.27 3.77
C ILE A 3 -3.24 6.78 3.94
N TYR A 4 -4.36 7.47 3.76
CA TYR A 4 -4.46 8.92 3.87
C TYR A 4 -5.77 9.28 4.55
N ASN A 5 -5.72 10.08 5.62
CA ASN A 5 -6.89 10.46 6.41
C ASN A 5 -7.77 9.25 6.79
N GLU A 6 -7.15 8.20 7.34
CA GLU A 6 -7.79 6.92 7.72
C GLU A 6 -8.50 6.17 6.58
N GLN A 7 -8.31 6.58 5.32
CA GLN A 7 -8.84 5.91 4.16
C GLN A 7 -7.76 5.11 3.44
N VAL A 8 -8.07 3.85 3.14
CA VAL A 8 -7.21 2.99 2.33
C VAL A 8 -7.55 3.20 0.86
N ILE A 9 -6.55 3.48 0.02
CA ILE A 9 -6.72 3.73 -1.41
C ILE A 9 -5.83 2.77 -2.19
N ASP A 10 -6.37 2.20 -3.27
CA ASP A 10 -5.57 1.45 -4.22
C ASP A 10 -4.74 2.39 -5.11
N LEU A 11 -3.43 2.15 -5.16
CA LEU A 11 -2.52 2.91 -6.01
C LEU A 11 -2.35 2.31 -7.41
N VAL A 12 -2.76 1.05 -7.64
CA VAL A 12 -2.58 0.36 -8.92
C VAL A 12 -3.82 0.53 -9.82
N ALA A 13 -5.01 0.41 -9.23
CA ALA A 13 -6.28 0.68 -9.88
C ALA A 13 -7.11 1.65 -9.01
N PRO A 14 -6.80 2.96 -9.04
CA PRO A 14 -7.48 3.94 -8.18
C PRO A 14 -8.96 4.01 -8.51
N ALA A 15 -9.78 3.85 -7.47
CA ALA A 15 -11.21 4.04 -7.53
C ALA A 15 -11.64 4.88 -6.30
N GLY A 16 -12.40 4.28 -5.39
CA GLY A 16 -12.74 4.86 -4.09
C GLY A 16 -11.92 4.30 -2.93
N PRO A 17 -12.20 4.75 -1.71
CA PRO A 17 -11.69 4.14 -0.49
C PRO A 17 -12.08 2.66 -0.39
N LEU A 18 -11.13 1.82 0.02
CA LEU A 18 -11.30 0.39 0.24
C LEU A 18 -11.55 0.09 1.72
N ALA A 19 -12.33 -0.95 1.98
CA ALA A 19 -12.64 -1.39 3.33
C ALA A 19 -11.58 -2.37 3.85
N VAL A 20 -11.20 -2.21 5.12
CA VAL A 20 -10.44 -3.22 5.86
C VAL A 20 -11.42 -4.20 6.48
N ARG A 21 -11.23 -5.50 6.22
CA ARG A 21 -12.06 -6.60 6.73
C ARG A 21 -11.23 -7.56 7.55
N GLY A 22 -11.89 -8.31 8.43
CA GLY A 22 -11.30 -9.38 9.23
C GLY A 22 -11.89 -10.74 8.87
N SER A 23 -11.06 -11.77 8.90
CA SER A 23 -11.45 -13.17 8.77
C SER A 23 -10.71 -13.99 9.83
N SER A 24 -11.40 -14.98 10.40
CA SER A 24 -10.81 -15.89 11.39
C SER A 24 -9.63 -16.69 10.85
N ASN A 25 -9.60 -16.95 9.53
CA ASN A 25 -8.58 -17.78 8.91
C ASN A 25 -7.40 -16.99 8.34
N SER A 26 -7.61 -15.72 7.99
CA SER A 26 -6.65 -14.91 7.22
C SER A 26 -6.31 -13.55 7.86
N GLY A 27 -6.82 -13.29 9.07
CA GLY A 27 -6.60 -12.03 9.77
C GLY A 27 -7.26 -10.85 9.05
N PHE A 28 -6.64 -9.67 9.17
CA PHE A 28 -7.12 -8.46 8.50
C PHE A 28 -6.59 -8.35 7.07
N TYR A 29 -7.46 -7.95 6.15
CA TYR A 29 -7.15 -7.73 4.75
C TYR A 29 -7.91 -6.52 4.21
N VAL A 30 -7.45 -5.99 3.08
CA VAL A 30 -8.14 -4.90 2.37
C VAL A 30 -8.97 -5.56 1.27
N GLU A 31 -10.29 -5.42 1.37
CA GLU A 31 -11.20 -5.92 0.33
C GLU A 31 -10.99 -5.14 -0.97
N ASP A 32 -11.08 -5.84 -2.09
CA ASP A 32 -10.93 -5.31 -3.45
C ASP A 32 -9.59 -4.62 -3.77
N LEU A 33 -8.57 -4.80 -2.92
CA LEU A 33 -7.23 -4.33 -3.21
C LEU A 33 -6.64 -5.08 -4.41
N SER A 34 -6.18 -4.35 -5.43
CA SER A 34 -5.60 -4.95 -6.61
C SER A 34 -4.37 -5.80 -6.29
N VAL A 35 -4.37 -7.03 -6.81
CA VAL A 35 -3.22 -7.92 -6.86
C VAL A 35 -2.88 -8.17 -8.32
N VAL A 36 -1.66 -7.82 -8.73
CA VAL A 36 -1.22 -7.95 -10.13
C VAL A 36 -0.22 -9.10 -10.24
N GLN A 37 -0.53 -10.06 -11.11
CA GLN A 37 0.39 -11.13 -11.44
C GLN A 37 1.59 -10.58 -12.20
N CYS A 38 2.79 -10.82 -11.67
CA CYS A 38 4.06 -10.40 -12.28
C CYS A 38 4.85 -11.66 -12.68
N ARG A 39 5.28 -11.77 -13.94
CA ARG A 39 6.09 -12.90 -14.44
C ARG A 39 7.59 -12.64 -14.35
N GLY A 40 7.99 -11.43 -13.98
CA GLY A 40 9.38 -11.06 -13.80
C GLY A 40 9.55 -9.61 -13.37
N LEU A 41 10.81 -9.17 -13.34
CA LEU A 41 11.19 -7.87 -12.80
C LEU A 41 10.57 -6.69 -13.57
N LYS A 42 10.38 -6.82 -14.89
CA LYS A 42 9.78 -5.77 -15.72
C LYS A 42 8.34 -5.47 -15.31
N ASP A 43 7.54 -6.50 -15.08
CA ASP A 43 6.15 -6.35 -14.65
C ASP A 43 6.09 -5.71 -13.26
N LEU A 44 6.98 -6.17 -12.36
CA LEU A 44 7.08 -5.62 -11.02
C LEU A 44 7.43 -4.12 -11.04
N HIS A 45 8.44 -3.74 -11.84
CA HIS A 45 8.82 -2.34 -12.03
C HIS A 45 7.67 -1.52 -12.60
N TYR A 46 6.95 -2.03 -13.59
CA TYR A 46 5.79 -1.35 -14.16
C TYR A 46 4.72 -1.07 -13.11
N VAL A 47 4.37 -2.06 -12.27
CA VAL A 47 3.37 -1.89 -11.20
C VAL A 47 3.84 -0.85 -10.17
N ILE A 48 5.12 -0.90 -9.77
CA ILE A 48 5.69 0.08 -8.83
C ILE A 48 5.63 1.49 -9.42
N SER A 49 6.10 1.69 -10.65
CA SER A 49 6.08 3.00 -11.31
C SER A 49 4.67 3.55 -11.42
N LYS A 50 3.71 2.73 -11.88
CA LYS A 50 2.30 3.12 -11.98
C LYS A 50 1.74 3.56 -10.62
N GLY A 51 2.03 2.82 -9.56
CA GLY A 51 1.58 3.16 -8.21
C GLY A 51 2.17 4.47 -7.69
N LEU A 52 3.45 4.72 -7.96
CA LEU A 52 4.13 5.97 -7.59
C LEU A 52 3.58 7.17 -8.38
N ASP A 53 3.31 7.01 -9.67
CA ASP A 53 2.74 8.07 -10.51
C ASP A 53 1.34 8.48 -10.04
N HIS A 54 0.50 7.50 -9.68
CA HIS A 54 -0.81 7.77 -9.09
C HIS A 54 -0.70 8.47 -7.74
N ARG A 55 0.21 8.01 -6.87
CA ARG A 55 0.47 8.66 -5.57
C ARG A 55 0.89 10.12 -5.77
N ARG A 56 1.84 10.37 -6.67
CA ARG A 56 2.31 11.73 -6.99
C ARG A 56 1.19 12.61 -7.54
N SER A 57 0.38 12.08 -8.45
CA SER A 57 -0.75 12.81 -9.03
C SER A 57 -1.79 13.20 -7.97
N ARG A 58 -2.09 12.29 -7.03
CA ARG A 58 -2.97 12.59 -5.90
C ARG A 58 -2.40 13.64 -4.95
N HIS A 59 -1.10 13.60 -4.67
CA HIS A 59 -0.43 14.61 -3.84
C HIS A 59 -0.52 16.01 -4.46
N HIS A 60 -0.44 16.12 -5.79
CA HIS A 60 -0.64 17.39 -6.48
C HIS A 60 -2.10 17.88 -6.43
N LEU A 61 -3.08 16.98 -6.54
CA LEU A 61 -4.51 17.32 -6.47
C LEU A 61 -5.00 17.69 -5.06
N LEU A 62 -4.42 17.10 -4.02
CA LEU A 62 -4.90 17.21 -2.63
C LEU A 62 -4.17 18.26 -1.77
N ASN A 63 -3.40 19.18 -2.36
CA ASN A 63 -2.51 20.10 -1.65
C ASN A 63 -1.45 19.38 -0.80
N GLN A 64 -0.43 18.85 -1.47
CA GLN A 64 0.99 18.91 -1.09
C GLN A 64 1.37 18.63 0.38
N HIS A 65 0.90 17.53 0.96
CA HIS A 65 1.54 17.00 2.17
C HIS A 65 1.81 15.50 2.06
N SER A 66 2.93 15.16 1.42
CA SER A 66 3.52 13.82 1.46
C SER A 66 3.85 13.37 2.90
N SER A 67 3.93 14.31 3.84
CA SER A 67 4.11 14.05 5.26
C SER A 67 2.89 13.43 5.95
N ARG A 68 1.74 13.32 5.26
CA ARG A 68 0.47 12.87 5.86
C ARG A 68 -0.12 11.61 5.23
N SER A 69 0.64 10.93 4.37
CA SER A 69 0.20 9.69 3.72
C SER A 69 1.23 8.58 3.92
N HIS A 70 0.78 7.42 4.39
CA HIS A 70 1.60 6.21 4.42
C HIS A 70 1.37 5.41 3.14
N ALA A 71 2.39 4.73 2.63
CA ALA A 71 2.23 3.80 1.52
C ALA A 71 2.76 2.42 1.89
N MET A 72 2.05 1.40 1.42
CA MET A 72 2.47 0.01 1.54
C MET A 72 2.43 -0.66 0.17
N PHE A 73 3.53 -1.32 -0.19
CA PHE A 73 3.62 -2.19 -1.35
C PHE A 73 3.96 -3.61 -0.88
N SER A 74 3.16 -4.59 -1.27
CA SER A 74 3.37 -5.99 -0.89
C SER A 74 3.64 -6.85 -2.12
N VAL A 75 4.70 -7.63 -2.06
CA VAL A 75 5.05 -8.68 -3.03
C VAL A 75 4.75 -10.03 -2.39
N TYR A 76 3.90 -10.81 -3.03
CA TYR A 76 3.61 -12.19 -2.66
C TYR A 76 4.43 -13.11 -3.57
N LEU A 77 5.06 -14.10 -2.98
CA LEU A 77 5.98 -15.02 -3.65
C LEU A 77 5.58 -16.44 -3.32
N ASP A 78 5.38 -17.24 -4.36
CA ASP A 78 5.10 -18.67 -4.24
C ASP A 78 6.28 -19.42 -4.87
N ALA A 79 6.87 -20.34 -4.11
CA ALA A 79 7.98 -21.15 -4.56
C ALA A 79 7.64 -22.62 -4.36
N THR A 80 7.45 -23.34 -5.47
CA THR A 80 7.27 -24.79 -5.46
C THR A 80 8.64 -25.44 -5.65
N ASP A 81 9.02 -26.24 -4.66
CA ASP A 81 10.27 -27.00 -4.61
C ASP A 81 9.92 -28.49 -4.59
N GLY A 82 10.47 -29.27 -5.52
CA GLY A 82 10.13 -30.68 -5.64
C GLY A 82 11.00 -31.41 -6.67
N ASP A 83 11.34 -32.65 -6.36
CA ASP A 83 12.12 -33.56 -7.18
C ASP A 83 11.23 -34.52 -8.01
N GLY A 84 9.94 -34.20 -8.13
CA GLY A 84 8.93 -35.01 -8.82
C GLY A 84 8.28 -36.07 -7.93
N THR A 85 8.76 -36.31 -6.70
CA THR A 85 8.16 -37.27 -5.76
C THR A 85 7.39 -36.62 -4.61
N ALA A 86 7.81 -35.43 -4.19
CA ALA A 86 7.06 -34.58 -3.26
C ALA A 86 7.20 -33.11 -3.68
N GLU A 87 6.08 -32.44 -3.97
CA GLU A 87 6.05 -31.00 -4.19
C GLU A 87 5.76 -30.28 -2.86
N VAL A 88 6.67 -29.40 -2.46
CA VAL A 88 6.49 -28.52 -1.31
C VAL A 88 6.35 -27.09 -1.84
N THR A 89 5.16 -26.50 -1.68
CA THR A 89 4.96 -25.08 -2.00
C THR A 89 5.17 -24.22 -0.75
N ARG A 90 6.09 -23.26 -0.85
CA ARG A 90 6.36 -22.24 0.17
C ARG A 90 5.75 -20.92 -0.28
N TYR A 91 5.08 -20.25 0.65
CA TYR A 91 4.46 -18.95 0.43
C TYR A 91 5.21 -17.89 1.24
N GLY A 92 5.50 -16.76 0.63
CA GLY A 92 6.23 -15.65 1.23
C GLY A 92 5.57 -14.31 0.91
N ARG A 93 5.70 -13.35 1.82
CA ARG A 93 5.26 -11.97 1.60
C ARG A 93 6.34 -11.00 2.03
N ILE A 94 6.73 -10.12 1.13
CA ILE A 94 7.59 -8.97 1.42
C ILE A 94 6.71 -7.73 1.39
N SER A 95 6.75 -6.91 2.45
CA SER A 95 6.03 -5.64 2.48
C SER A 95 7.00 -4.48 2.68
N LEU A 96 6.97 -3.54 1.74
CA LEU A 96 7.73 -2.30 1.76
C LEU A 96 6.79 -1.19 2.26
N LEU A 97 7.17 -0.56 3.38
CA LEU A 97 6.38 0.49 4.02
C LEU A 97 7.14 1.81 3.90
N ASP A 98 6.46 2.81 3.36
CA ASP A 98 6.89 4.20 3.38
C ASP A 98 5.97 4.95 4.33
N LEU A 99 6.51 5.38 5.47
CA LEU A 99 5.73 5.98 6.55
C LEU A 99 5.74 7.50 6.43
N ALA A 100 4.59 8.10 6.72
CA ALA A 100 4.40 9.53 6.78
C ALA A 100 5.32 10.19 7.83
N GLY A 101 5.55 11.49 7.68
CA GLY A 101 6.45 12.24 8.55
C GLY A 101 5.87 12.38 9.96
N SER A 102 6.70 12.19 11.00
CA SER A 102 6.28 12.27 12.40
C SER A 102 6.23 13.73 12.93
N GLU A 103 5.81 14.68 12.11
CA GLU A 103 5.90 16.10 12.46
C GLU A 103 5.03 16.44 13.66
N ASN A 104 5.65 17.11 14.64
CA ASN A 104 5.07 17.32 15.95
C ASN A 104 4.08 18.49 15.87
N VAL A 105 2.78 18.22 15.93
CA VAL A 105 1.70 19.22 15.78
C VAL A 105 1.87 20.42 16.72
N ARG A 106 2.47 20.23 17.91
CA ARG A 106 2.74 21.29 18.88
C ARG A 106 3.75 22.35 18.42
N ALA A 107 4.63 22.01 17.49
CA ALA A 107 5.60 22.96 16.92
C ALA A 107 5.04 23.69 15.68
N SER A 108 4.02 23.13 15.02
CA SER A 108 3.35 23.77 13.90
C SER A 108 2.21 24.64 14.41
N GLN A 109 2.29 25.96 14.24
CA GLN A 109 1.15 26.87 14.46
C GLN A 109 0.10 26.71 13.34
N SER A 110 -0.37 25.48 13.08
CA SER A 110 -1.37 25.21 12.04
C SER A 110 -2.78 25.50 12.59
N ALA A 111 -3.18 26.76 12.47
CA ALA A 111 -4.55 27.17 12.75
C ALA A 111 -5.52 26.50 11.76
N GLY A 112 -6.39 25.62 12.27
CA GLY A 112 -7.73 25.42 11.69
C GLY A 112 -8.02 24.12 10.95
N GLY A 113 -7.06 23.22 10.72
CA GLY A 113 -7.35 21.95 10.00
C GLY A 113 -6.46 20.75 10.30
N GLY A 114 -5.27 20.95 10.86
CA GLY A 114 -4.28 19.88 11.09
C GLY A 114 -4.45 19.08 12.39
N LEU A 115 -5.52 19.29 13.14
CA LEU A 115 -5.70 18.68 14.48
C LEU A 115 -6.37 17.30 14.44
N LYS A 116 -6.98 16.91 13.32
CA LYS A 116 -7.72 15.64 13.20
C LYS A 116 -6.87 14.48 12.64
N GLU A 117 -5.66 14.78 12.16
CA GLU A 117 -4.83 13.87 11.35
C GLU A 117 -3.42 13.70 11.94
N ALA A 118 -3.31 13.59 13.27
CA ALA A 118 -2.07 13.29 13.98
C ALA A 118 -2.27 12.18 15.01
#